data_AF-A0A6A6Z871-F1
#
_entry.id   AF-A0A6A6Z871-F1
#
_cell.length_a   1.000
_cell.length_b   1.000
_cell.length_c   1.000
_cell.angle_alpha   90.00
_cell.angle_beta   90.00
_cell.angle_gamma   90.00
#
_symmetry.space_group_name_H-M   'P 1'
#
loop_
_entity.id
_entity.type
_entity.pdbx_description
1 polymer ?
#
loop_
_entity_poly.entity_id
_entity_poly.type
_entity_poly.pdbx_seq_one_letter_code
_entity_poly.pdbx_strand_id
1 'polypeptide(L)'
;MMDLLSILRGASLVSLFALTLAQNTPNPLECTIPNTPGNSSYSISSSTDLNKFSGCTTITGTISVDPGFDSDVLDFDEALDTVDGDFIVANVTRLQRINAPKLHNITGGLNITSNANLTNTTLPVWILGGNLTIWGNNKLGFLEVPINGDFLHDISLGDAAFDLPGIRSITGDLNLTRIQDEFTVSSLVNVGGGVYVEATTIKIFTAKKLLGIDKDFRLDRNGNLTILTLPLLQYIGGTLEVWGANITHFTAPNLMAIGEGVDFSSNEKLQTIEFAGLERIGSLCCGIQSYDLEDRNASGYHAVNFWGNAVLNNISMPELKSIGADWDPEVLPWWNLNATLNPELHNFDGLPSLQTINGSMYINGSFSSIKMPSLFNISHSVVINSTEFLDGDCSVIEATHHINGDFNCDDNPNYGWHPGSDLGSNGGLSKGTKAGIGVGVAIGGTLLISGIIFAFMRWRRRRRAARVKVLQEDGYSMPELPRATNAYPALQPLQQASPLAAESSQQHLAGAGYREVNSPHSSPIRDVSRELDRELSQGSKGGGHMGDISPPTSPRGRGIGAGEGSSSWRDVSPPPPDYEAATNGPR
;
A
#
# COMPACT_ATOMS: atom_id res chain seq x y z
N MET A 1 20.18 -69.76 -20.86
CA MET A 1 18.79 -69.62 -20.38
C MET A 1 18.84 -68.50 -19.35
N MET A 2 18.72 -67.23 -19.78
CA MET A 2 17.42 -66.52 -19.90
C MET A 2 16.66 -66.62 -18.58
N ASP A 3 16.18 -65.57 -17.92
CA ASP A 3 15.98 -64.17 -18.30
C ASP A 3 15.53 -63.40 -17.04
N LEU A 4 15.32 -62.09 -17.21
CA LEU A 4 14.67 -61.10 -16.31
C LEU A 4 15.61 -60.45 -15.27
N LEU A 5 16.20 -59.25 -15.47
CA LEU A 5 15.71 -58.00 -16.11
C LEU A 5 14.31 -57.64 -15.58
N SER A 6 14.07 -56.59 -14.80
CA SER A 6 14.38 -55.20 -15.08
C SER A 6 13.71 -54.33 -14.00
N ILE A 7 14.41 -53.30 -13.51
CA ILE A 7 13.94 -51.99 -12.98
C ILE A 7 15.16 -51.40 -12.26
N LEU A 8 15.45 -50.11 -12.49
CA LEU A 8 16.68 -49.35 -12.15
C LEU A 8 17.74 -49.33 -13.27
N ARG A 9 17.38 -48.71 -14.41
CA ARG A 9 18.34 -48.01 -15.28
C ARG A 9 18.01 -46.53 -15.22
N GLY A 10 19.00 -45.70 -14.88
CA GLY A 10 18.85 -44.25 -15.00
C GLY A 10 19.76 -43.36 -14.15
N ALA A 11 20.76 -43.88 -13.44
CA ALA A 11 21.81 -43.03 -12.85
C ALA A 11 23.17 -43.61 -13.24
N SER A 12 23.81 -42.99 -14.24
CA SER A 12 25.15 -43.39 -14.65
C SER A 12 25.91 -42.22 -15.25
N LEU A 13 26.96 -41.84 -14.52
CA LEU A 13 28.29 -41.52 -15.04
C LEU A 13 28.41 -40.30 -15.98
N VAL A 14 28.65 -39.12 -15.41
CA VAL A 14 29.76 -38.26 -15.84
C VAL A 14 30.35 -37.56 -14.61
N SER A 15 31.14 -38.28 -13.83
CA SER A 15 32.11 -37.68 -12.92
C SER A 15 33.33 -38.59 -12.89
N LEU A 16 34.25 -38.31 -13.81
CA LEU A 16 35.69 -38.65 -13.78
C LEU A 16 36.22 -38.27 -15.17
N PHE A 17 36.63 -37.01 -15.37
CA PHE A 17 37.65 -36.54 -16.32
C PHE A 17 37.60 -35.01 -16.38
N ALA A 18 38.19 -34.35 -15.38
CA ALA A 18 38.68 -32.96 -15.47
C ALA A 18 39.59 -32.66 -14.27
N LEU A 19 40.67 -33.43 -14.10
CA LEU A 19 41.84 -32.95 -13.37
C LEU A 19 42.91 -32.66 -14.42
N THR A 20 43.55 -31.51 -14.31
CA THR A 20 44.63 -30.95 -15.15
C THR A 20 44.20 -30.20 -16.42
N LEU A 21 43.69 -28.98 -16.22
CA LEU A 21 44.10 -27.75 -16.91
C LEU A 21 43.61 -26.55 -16.08
N ALA A 22 44.15 -26.40 -14.87
CA ALA A 22 44.11 -25.13 -14.15
C ALA A 22 45.17 -24.22 -14.80
N GLN A 23 44.83 -23.64 -15.94
CA GLN A 23 45.58 -22.52 -16.50
C GLN A 23 45.02 -21.25 -15.87
N ASN A 24 45.83 -20.63 -15.00
CA ASN A 24 45.77 -19.24 -14.53
C ASN A 24 44.60 -18.43 -15.09
N THR A 25 43.41 -18.59 -14.52
CA THR A 25 42.51 -17.44 -14.41
C THR A 25 43.21 -16.48 -13.46
N PRO A 26 43.48 -15.21 -13.83
CA PRO A 26 43.94 -14.24 -12.87
C PRO A 26 42.95 -14.28 -11.70
N ASN A 27 43.45 -14.43 -10.47
CA ASN A 27 42.60 -14.24 -9.31
C ASN A 27 41.90 -12.87 -9.46
N PRO A 28 40.59 -12.78 -9.19
CA PRO A 28 39.92 -11.48 -9.18
C PRO A 28 40.74 -10.51 -8.33
N LEU A 29 40.99 -9.31 -8.85
CA LEU A 29 41.71 -8.28 -8.13
C LEU A 29 40.82 -7.82 -6.98
N GLU A 30 40.98 -8.47 -5.84
CA GLU A 30 40.35 -8.10 -4.58
C GLU A 30 41.06 -6.85 -4.04
N CYS A 31 40.32 -5.77 -3.97
CA CYS A 31 40.80 -4.53 -3.40
C CYS A 31 40.32 -4.43 -1.96
N THR A 32 41.18 -4.89 -1.07
CA THR A 32 41.13 -4.53 0.34
C THR A 32 42.16 -3.45 0.57
N ILE A 33 41.75 -2.23 0.93
CA ILE A 33 42.75 -1.19 1.24
C ILE A 33 43.44 -1.60 2.56
N PRO A 34 44.76 -1.87 2.56
CA PRO A 34 45.45 -2.30 3.77
C PRO A 34 45.64 -1.07 4.66
N ASN A 35 44.76 -0.90 5.65
CA ASN A 35 44.98 -0.20 6.94
C ASN A 35 43.68 0.26 7.66
N THR A 36 42.59 -0.51 7.64
CA THR A 36 41.48 -0.26 8.58
C THR A 36 40.89 -1.56 9.12
N PRO A 37 40.80 -1.73 10.46
CA PRO A 37 40.25 -2.93 11.06
C PRO A 37 38.71 -2.88 11.07
N GLY A 38 38.05 -3.89 10.50
CA GLY A 38 36.62 -4.21 10.66
C GLY A 38 35.62 -3.15 10.16
N ASN A 39 34.68 -3.54 9.30
CA ASN A 39 33.58 -2.68 8.81
C ASN A 39 34.07 -1.37 8.16
N SER A 40 35.08 -1.43 7.28
CA SER A 40 35.59 -0.25 6.61
C SER A 40 34.55 0.32 5.63
N SER A 41 34.19 1.59 5.83
CA SER A 41 33.47 2.40 4.85
C SER A 41 34.46 3.25 4.06
N TYR A 42 34.37 3.21 2.74
CA TYR A 42 35.18 3.98 1.81
C TYR A 42 34.40 5.21 1.34
N SER A 43 34.88 6.41 1.69
CA SER A 43 34.31 7.65 1.18
C SER A 43 35.02 8.07 -0.11
N ILE A 44 34.29 8.14 -1.22
CA ILE A 44 34.77 8.60 -2.52
C ILE A 44 34.39 10.08 -2.68
N SER A 45 35.36 10.98 -2.50
CA SER A 45 35.13 12.43 -2.56
C SER A 45 35.63 13.07 -3.86
N SER A 46 36.39 12.34 -4.65
CA SER A 46 36.96 12.85 -5.90
C SER A 46 37.20 11.73 -6.91
N SER A 47 37.38 12.11 -8.18
CA SER A 47 37.91 11.22 -9.23
C SER A 47 39.25 10.57 -8.86
N THR A 48 40.09 11.25 -8.06
CA THR A 48 41.35 10.67 -7.58
C THR A 48 41.12 9.57 -6.55
N ASP A 49 40.10 9.69 -5.70
CA ASP A 49 39.70 8.62 -4.79
C ASP A 49 39.12 7.43 -5.54
N LEU A 50 38.29 7.70 -6.55
CA LEU A 50 37.69 6.66 -7.40
C LEU A 50 38.75 5.83 -8.13
N ASN A 51 39.80 6.48 -8.66
CA ASN A 51 40.90 5.81 -9.36
C ASN A 51 41.69 4.83 -8.48
N LYS A 52 41.59 4.91 -7.14
CA LYS A 52 42.17 3.91 -6.23
C LYS A 52 41.51 2.54 -6.37
N PHE A 53 40.30 2.49 -6.94
CA PHE A 53 39.54 1.27 -7.21
C PHE A 53 39.63 0.81 -8.66
N SER A 54 40.48 1.44 -9.48
CA SER A 54 40.63 1.06 -10.89
C SER A 54 41.14 -0.39 -11.01
N GLY A 55 40.45 -1.19 -11.82
CA GLY A 55 40.75 -2.62 -12.02
C GLY A 55 40.30 -3.56 -10.90
N CYS A 56 39.70 -3.03 -9.83
CA CYS A 56 39.14 -3.86 -8.75
C CYS A 56 37.91 -4.60 -9.24
N THR A 57 37.90 -5.93 -9.08
CA THR A 57 36.71 -6.76 -9.36
C THR A 57 35.82 -6.89 -8.13
N THR A 58 36.43 -6.88 -6.95
CA THR A 58 35.73 -6.98 -5.67
C THR A 58 36.24 -5.91 -4.73
N ILE A 59 35.30 -5.20 -4.09
CA ILE A 59 35.59 -4.24 -3.03
C ILE A 59 34.94 -4.75 -1.74
N THR A 60 35.75 -4.98 -0.71
CA THR A 60 35.27 -5.44 0.61
C THR A 60 35.10 -4.27 1.55
N GLY A 61 33.88 -4.03 2.01
CA GLY A 61 33.49 -2.86 2.80
C GLY A 61 32.45 -2.00 2.09
N THR A 62 31.84 -1.08 2.84
CA THR A 62 30.83 -0.16 2.31
C THR A 62 31.47 0.87 1.40
N ILE A 63 30.91 1.10 0.23
CA ILE A 63 31.25 2.21 -0.65
C ILE A 63 30.25 3.34 -0.41
N SER A 64 30.75 4.54 -0.10
CA SER A 64 29.95 5.76 0.06
C SER A 64 30.52 6.87 -0.80
N VAL A 65 29.71 7.50 -1.64
CA VAL A 65 30.12 8.66 -2.43
C VAL A 65 29.78 9.93 -1.66
N ASP A 66 30.77 10.80 -1.48
CA ASP A 66 30.61 12.05 -0.73
C ASP A 66 29.71 13.05 -1.49
N PRO A 67 28.85 13.83 -0.80
CA PRO A 67 28.05 14.87 -1.44
C PRO A 67 28.86 15.91 -2.24
N GLY A 68 30.13 16.10 -1.88
CA GLY A 68 31.09 16.99 -2.54
C GLY A 68 31.85 16.38 -3.72
N PHE A 69 31.48 15.18 -4.18
CA PHE A 69 32.14 14.50 -5.32
C PHE A 69 32.32 15.43 -6.53
N ASP A 70 33.57 15.51 -7.01
CA ASP A 70 34.02 16.55 -7.94
C ASP A 70 33.69 16.28 -9.42
N SER A 71 33.21 15.08 -9.74
CA SER A 71 32.90 14.62 -11.08
C SER A 71 31.39 14.50 -11.32
N ASP A 72 30.97 14.65 -12.58
CA ASP A 72 29.60 14.41 -13.04
C ASP A 72 29.34 12.92 -13.36
N VAL A 73 30.39 12.10 -13.44
CA VAL A 73 30.32 10.66 -13.69
C VAL A 73 31.05 9.89 -12.59
N LEU A 74 30.36 8.91 -12.02
CA LEU A 74 30.93 7.88 -11.15
C LEU A 74 31.14 6.62 -11.98
N ASP A 75 32.37 6.35 -12.38
CA ASP A 75 32.74 5.25 -13.29
C ASP A 75 33.69 4.25 -12.61
N PHE A 76 33.32 2.96 -12.60
CA PHE A 76 34.12 1.87 -12.03
C PHE A 76 34.85 1.05 -13.11
N ASP A 77 35.23 1.70 -14.21
CA ASP A 77 36.11 1.19 -15.29
C ASP A 77 35.69 -0.18 -15.85
N GLU A 78 34.41 -0.51 -15.80
CA GLU A 78 33.84 -1.82 -16.18
C GLU A 78 34.47 -3.04 -15.46
N ALA A 79 35.20 -2.84 -14.35
CA ALA A 79 35.89 -3.91 -13.64
C ALA A 79 35.09 -4.43 -12.44
N LEU A 80 34.41 -3.53 -11.73
CA LEU A 80 33.72 -3.85 -10.48
C LEU A 80 32.56 -4.83 -10.73
N ASP A 81 32.65 -5.99 -10.10
CA ASP A 81 31.67 -7.07 -10.16
C ASP A 81 30.91 -7.24 -8.83
N THR A 82 31.62 -7.16 -7.71
CA THR A 82 31.07 -7.40 -6.38
C THR A 82 31.44 -6.29 -5.39
N VAL A 83 30.46 -5.84 -4.62
CA VAL A 83 30.66 -5.03 -3.40
C VAL A 83 30.27 -5.88 -2.20
N ASP A 84 31.25 -6.26 -1.40
CA ASP A 84 31.01 -6.98 -0.14
C ASP A 84 30.76 -5.98 1.00
N GLY A 85 29.60 -5.33 0.93
CA GLY A 85 29.17 -4.23 1.81
C GLY A 85 28.01 -3.45 1.17
N ASP A 86 27.71 -2.27 1.71
CA ASP A 86 26.71 -1.38 1.11
C ASP A 86 27.28 -0.56 -0.05
N PHE A 87 26.43 -0.17 -1.00
CA PHE A 87 26.75 0.80 -2.04
C PHE A 87 25.84 2.04 -1.90
N ILE A 88 26.44 3.17 -1.52
CA ILE A 88 25.72 4.39 -1.11
C ILE A 88 26.16 5.57 -1.98
N VAL A 89 25.20 6.16 -2.70
CA VAL A 89 25.36 7.39 -3.48
C VAL A 89 24.23 8.35 -3.10
N ALA A 90 24.52 9.24 -2.14
CA ALA A 90 23.52 10.09 -1.54
C ALA A 90 23.88 11.57 -1.61
N ASN A 91 22.91 12.42 -1.99
CA ASN A 91 23.06 13.88 -2.04
C ASN A 91 24.18 14.39 -2.96
N VAL A 92 24.57 13.64 -3.98
CA VAL A 92 25.63 14.02 -4.92
C VAL A 92 25.03 14.86 -6.05
N THR A 93 24.70 16.11 -5.75
CA THR A 93 23.89 16.96 -6.64
C THR A 93 24.51 17.24 -8.00
N ARG A 94 25.84 17.11 -8.16
CA ARG A 94 26.53 17.28 -9.46
C ARG A 94 26.49 16.03 -10.33
N LEU A 95 26.28 14.86 -9.74
CA LEU A 95 26.36 13.57 -10.41
C LEU A 95 25.24 13.45 -11.45
N GLN A 96 25.62 13.07 -12.66
CA GLN A 96 24.71 12.87 -13.80
C GLN A 96 24.59 11.40 -14.19
N ARG A 97 25.65 10.60 -13.96
CA ARG A 97 25.70 9.19 -14.35
C ARG A 97 26.45 8.32 -13.34
N ILE A 98 25.95 7.11 -13.12
CA ILE A 98 26.65 6.02 -12.44
C ILE A 98 26.91 4.92 -13.46
N ASN A 99 28.16 4.49 -13.59
CA ASN A 99 28.59 3.44 -14.51
C ASN A 99 29.35 2.34 -13.77
N ALA A 100 28.70 1.19 -13.61
CA ALA A 100 29.25 -0.04 -13.06
C ALA A 100 28.62 -1.24 -13.80
N PRO A 101 28.89 -1.40 -15.11
CA PRO A 101 28.13 -2.31 -15.98
C PRO A 101 28.33 -3.80 -15.68
N LYS A 102 29.34 -4.16 -14.88
CA LYS A 102 29.56 -5.53 -14.42
C LYS A 102 29.17 -5.75 -12.96
N LEU A 103 28.65 -4.74 -12.27
CA LEU A 103 28.28 -4.87 -10.86
C LEU A 103 27.02 -5.73 -10.75
N HIS A 104 27.21 -6.99 -10.37
CA HIS A 104 26.17 -8.00 -10.30
C HIS A 104 25.77 -8.33 -8.85
N ASN A 105 26.67 -8.11 -7.89
CA ASN A 105 26.47 -8.53 -6.51
C ASN A 105 26.81 -7.41 -5.51
N ILE A 106 25.88 -7.14 -4.60
CA ILE A 106 26.08 -6.27 -3.44
C ILE A 106 25.61 -7.06 -2.22
N THR A 107 26.51 -7.39 -1.29
CA THR A 107 26.15 -8.22 -0.12
C THR A 107 25.40 -7.42 0.95
N GLY A 108 25.52 -6.09 0.96
CA GLY A 108 24.72 -5.17 1.77
C GLY A 108 23.57 -4.54 0.98
N GLY A 109 23.22 -3.30 1.34
CA GLY A 109 22.16 -2.51 0.70
C GLY A 109 22.64 -1.62 -0.46
N LEU A 110 21.70 -1.26 -1.33
CA LEU A 110 21.92 -0.32 -2.43
C LEU A 110 21.10 0.95 -2.16
N ASN A 111 21.78 2.08 -1.97
CA ASN A 111 21.16 3.36 -1.67
C ASN A 111 21.59 4.43 -2.67
N ILE A 112 20.72 4.80 -3.61
CA ILE A 112 20.94 5.89 -4.57
C ILE A 112 19.89 6.97 -4.30
N THR A 113 20.23 7.97 -3.50
CA THR A 113 19.26 8.96 -3.01
C THR A 113 19.63 10.41 -3.26
N SER A 114 18.61 11.22 -3.55
CA SER A 114 18.73 12.69 -3.61
C SER A 114 19.79 13.22 -4.59
N ASN A 115 20.02 12.51 -5.70
CA ASN A 115 20.94 12.95 -6.76
C ASN A 115 20.17 13.71 -7.84
N ALA A 116 19.89 14.99 -7.59
CA ALA A 116 18.96 15.83 -8.39
C ALA A 116 19.36 16.05 -9.87
N ASN A 117 20.57 15.65 -10.28
CA ASN A 117 21.01 15.71 -11.68
C ASN A 117 21.27 14.33 -12.30
N LEU A 118 21.05 13.24 -11.54
CA LEU A 118 21.27 11.88 -12.03
C LEU A 118 20.23 11.56 -13.11
N THR A 119 20.72 11.19 -14.29
CA THR A 119 19.87 10.92 -15.47
C THR A 119 19.90 9.45 -15.89
N ASN A 120 21.02 8.77 -15.62
CA ASN A 120 21.20 7.37 -16.01
C ASN A 120 22.07 6.62 -15.01
N THR A 121 21.78 5.34 -14.86
CA THR A 121 22.51 4.41 -14.01
C THR A 121 22.68 3.09 -14.75
N THR A 122 23.93 2.65 -14.90
CA THR A 122 24.26 1.33 -15.44
C THR A 122 24.83 0.48 -14.31
N LEU A 123 23.95 -0.26 -13.61
CA LEU A 123 24.31 -1.15 -12.50
C LEU A 123 23.37 -2.36 -12.45
N PRO A 124 23.65 -3.44 -13.22
CA PRO A 124 22.78 -4.60 -13.35
C PRO A 124 22.92 -5.57 -12.15
N VAL A 125 22.51 -5.10 -10.97
CA VAL A 125 22.58 -5.85 -9.72
C VAL A 125 21.53 -6.98 -9.72
N TRP A 126 22.00 -8.23 -9.63
CA TRP A 126 21.16 -9.44 -9.58
C TRP A 126 20.99 -9.97 -8.16
N ILE A 127 22.01 -9.76 -7.33
CA ILE A 127 22.05 -10.21 -5.93
C ILE A 127 22.25 -8.98 -5.06
N LEU A 128 21.31 -8.76 -4.14
CA LEU A 128 21.34 -7.69 -3.17
C LEU A 128 21.00 -8.26 -1.80
N GLY A 129 21.92 -8.15 -0.84
CA GLY A 129 21.79 -8.72 0.50
C GLY A 129 21.22 -7.78 1.56
N GLY A 130 20.75 -6.60 1.16
CA GLY A 130 20.16 -5.58 2.03
C GLY A 130 19.04 -4.80 1.34
N ASN A 131 18.63 -3.67 1.92
CA ASN A 131 17.55 -2.84 1.37
C ASN A 131 17.90 -2.25 -0.01
N LEU A 132 16.89 -2.13 -0.87
CA LEU A 132 16.96 -1.39 -2.12
C LEU A 132 16.30 -0.02 -1.94
N THR A 133 17.07 1.06 -2.01
CA THR A 133 16.57 2.43 -1.84
C THR A 133 16.99 3.32 -3.01
N ILE A 134 16.05 3.71 -3.86
CA ILE A 134 16.27 4.62 -4.99
C ILE A 134 15.18 5.69 -4.99
N TRP A 135 15.49 6.89 -4.48
CA TRP A 135 14.52 7.98 -4.33
C TRP A 135 15.20 9.34 -4.48
N GLY A 136 14.50 10.35 -4.99
CA GLY A 136 14.98 11.74 -4.99
C GLY A 136 15.90 12.03 -6.17
N ASN A 137 15.88 11.15 -7.18
CA ASN A 137 16.62 11.26 -8.41
C ASN A 137 15.66 11.73 -9.52
N ASN A 138 15.15 12.94 -9.38
CA ASN A 138 14.05 13.52 -10.18
C ASN A 138 14.27 13.59 -11.71
N LYS A 139 15.49 13.37 -12.20
CA LYS A 139 15.82 13.31 -13.64
C LYS A 139 16.14 11.90 -14.14
N LEU A 140 16.09 10.91 -13.26
CA LEU A 140 16.27 9.51 -13.64
C LEU A 140 15.03 9.07 -14.42
N GLY A 141 15.23 8.59 -15.66
CA GLY A 141 14.12 8.24 -16.53
C GLY A 141 13.52 6.88 -16.17
N PHE A 142 14.24 5.82 -16.48
CA PHE A 142 13.81 4.44 -16.29
C PHE A 142 14.95 3.62 -15.68
N LEU A 143 14.61 2.72 -14.76
CA LEU A 143 15.54 1.76 -14.20
C LEU A 143 14.90 0.37 -14.11
N GLU A 144 15.48 -0.59 -14.81
CA GLU A 144 15.21 -2.00 -14.61
C GLU A 144 16.03 -2.52 -13.44
N VAL A 145 15.39 -3.24 -12.51
CA VAL A 145 16.03 -3.91 -11.39
C VAL A 145 15.97 -5.43 -11.63
N PRO A 146 17.04 -6.05 -12.16
CA PRO A 146 17.04 -7.44 -12.62
C PRO A 146 17.13 -8.50 -11.49
N ILE A 147 16.68 -8.15 -10.28
CA ILE A 147 16.65 -9.06 -9.14
C ILE A 147 15.53 -10.09 -9.36
N ASN A 148 15.87 -11.37 -9.18
CA ASN A 148 14.98 -12.49 -9.40
C ASN A 148 14.75 -13.30 -8.11
N GLY A 149 13.53 -13.75 -7.89
CA GLY A 149 13.20 -14.62 -6.75
C GLY A 149 12.73 -13.85 -5.52
N ASP A 150 13.09 -14.36 -4.35
CA ASP A 150 12.63 -13.85 -3.06
C ASP A 150 13.60 -12.76 -2.55
N PHE A 151 13.05 -11.59 -2.25
CA PHE A 151 13.81 -10.46 -1.73
C PHE A 151 13.56 -10.31 -0.23
N LEU A 152 14.61 -10.37 0.58
CA LEU A 152 14.49 -10.52 2.04
C LEU A 152 14.35 -9.19 2.80
N HIS A 153 14.29 -8.07 2.08
CA HIS A 153 14.46 -6.73 2.62
C HIS A 153 13.42 -5.74 2.07
N ASP A 154 13.51 -4.48 2.48
CA ASP A 154 12.62 -3.42 2.01
C ASP A 154 13.03 -2.92 0.62
N ILE A 155 12.03 -2.60 -0.20
CA ILE A 155 12.19 -1.92 -1.48
C ILE A 155 11.55 -0.54 -1.36
N SER A 156 12.34 0.52 -1.58
CA SER A 156 11.90 1.91 -1.56
C SER A 156 12.30 2.62 -2.85
N LEU A 157 11.33 2.89 -3.71
CA LEU A 157 11.52 3.44 -5.06
C LEU A 157 10.75 4.75 -5.24
N GLY A 158 11.32 5.67 -6.01
CA GLY A 158 10.68 6.92 -6.32
C GLY A 158 11.33 7.72 -7.44
N ASP A 159 10.62 8.75 -7.88
CA ASP A 159 11.05 9.76 -8.85
C ASP A 159 11.28 9.33 -10.29
N ALA A 160 11.34 8.03 -10.58
CA ALA A 160 11.58 7.47 -11.90
C ALA A 160 10.52 6.41 -12.25
N ALA A 161 10.62 5.86 -13.46
CA ALA A 161 9.94 4.62 -13.85
C ALA A 161 10.77 3.40 -13.45
N PHE A 162 10.11 2.31 -13.04
CA PHE A 162 10.79 1.09 -12.58
C PHE A 162 10.13 -0.18 -13.09
N ASP A 163 10.96 -1.16 -13.46
CA ASP A 163 10.52 -2.53 -13.73
C ASP A 163 11.24 -3.52 -12.79
N LEU A 164 10.45 -4.37 -12.13
CA LEU A 164 10.91 -5.44 -11.25
C LEU A 164 10.33 -6.77 -11.77
N PRO A 165 10.84 -7.29 -12.90
CA PRO A 165 10.18 -8.37 -13.64
C PRO A 165 10.27 -9.73 -12.93
N GLY A 166 11.32 -9.95 -12.14
CA GLY A 166 11.68 -11.24 -11.56
C GLY A 166 11.40 -11.42 -10.08
N ILE A 167 11.02 -10.36 -9.36
CA ILE A 167 10.74 -10.44 -7.92
C ILE A 167 9.48 -11.25 -7.70
N ARG A 168 9.60 -12.34 -6.92
CA ARG A 168 8.52 -13.26 -6.56
C ARG A 168 7.93 -12.95 -5.19
N SER A 169 8.76 -12.59 -4.23
CA SER A 169 8.30 -12.16 -2.91
C SER A 169 9.19 -11.06 -2.36
N ILE A 170 8.63 -10.24 -1.47
CA ILE A 170 9.34 -9.23 -0.69
C ILE A 170 9.04 -9.54 0.76
N THR A 171 10.04 -9.80 1.60
CA THR A 171 9.83 -10.06 3.03
C THR A 171 9.51 -8.77 3.77
N GLY A 172 10.15 -7.66 3.38
CA GLY A 172 9.89 -6.32 3.91
C GLY A 172 8.78 -5.56 3.19
N ASP A 173 8.84 -4.24 3.29
CA ASP A 173 7.89 -3.31 2.68
C ASP A 173 8.20 -3.04 1.20
N LEU A 174 7.14 -2.82 0.41
CA LEU A 174 7.22 -2.24 -0.93
C LEU A 174 6.72 -0.78 -0.88
N ASN A 175 7.66 0.15 -0.83
CA ASN A 175 7.43 1.59 -0.79
C ASN A 175 7.66 2.21 -2.17
N LEU A 176 6.60 2.77 -2.75
CA LEU A 176 6.60 3.45 -4.04
C LEU A 176 6.16 4.90 -3.83
N THR A 177 6.99 5.88 -4.18
CA THR A 177 6.59 7.28 -4.00
C THR A 177 7.02 8.17 -5.14
N ARG A 178 6.08 8.93 -5.68
CA ARG A 178 6.32 9.81 -6.85
C ARG A 178 6.94 9.05 -8.03
N ILE A 179 6.59 7.78 -8.17
CA ILE A 179 6.89 6.99 -9.37
C ILE A 179 6.30 7.70 -10.58
N GLN A 180 7.10 7.80 -11.64
CA GLN A 180 6.73 8.45 -12.88
C GLN A 180 6.54 7.45 -14.00
N ASP A 181 5.70 7.78 -14.97
CA ASP A 181 5.41 7.05 -16.21
C ASP A 181 4.89 5.61 -16.02
N GLU A 182 5.71 4.69 -15.53
CA GLU A 182 5.43 3.26 -15.44
C GLU A 182 6.03 2.61 -14.17
N PHE A 183 5.28 1.64 -13.64
CA PHE A 183 5.74 0.69 -12.63
C PHE A 183 5.23 -0.69 -12.98
N THR A 184 6.13 -1.66 -13.10
CA THR A 184 5.77 -3.05 -13.41
C THR A 184 6.35 -4.02 -12.41
N VAL A 185 5.49 -4.95 -11.95
CA VAL A 185 5.86 -6.03 -11.04
C VAL A 185 5.16 -7.33 -11.45
N SER A 186 5.76 -8.02 -12.41
CA SER A 186 5.13 -9.09 -13.18
C SER A 186 5.05 -10.45 -12.47
N SER A 187 5.94 -10.66 -11.50
CA SER A 187 6.16 -11.97 -10.87
C SER A 187 5.79 -11.99 -9.39
N LEU A 188 5.46 -10.85 -8.79
CA LEU A 188 5.23 -10.73 -7.35
C LEU A 188 3.99 -11.51 -6.91
N VAL A 189 4.20 -12.37 -5.92
CA VAL A 189 3.22 -13.29 -5.33
C VAL A 189 2.87 -12.86 -3.90
N ASN A 190 3.86 -12.47 -3.09
CA ASN A 190 3.63 -12.10 -1.68
C ASN A 190 4.48 -10.89 -1.26
N VAL A 191 3.94 -10.11 -0.32
CA VAL A 191 4.68 -9.07 0.42
C VAL A 191 4.49 -9.31 1.91
N GLY A 192 5.58 -9.60 2.63
CA GLY A 192 5.62 -9.82 4.08
C GLY A 192 5.51 -8.52 4.89
N GLY A 193 5.86 -7.39 4.29
CA GLY A 193 5.56 -6.07 4.81
C GLY A 193 4.25 -5.49 4.27
N GLY A 194 4.21 -4.17 4.19
CA GLY A 194 3.13 -3.40 3.57
C GLY A 194 3.48 -2.97 2.15
N VAL A 195 2.44 -2.63 1.38
CA VAL A 195 2.55 -2.02 0.06
C VAL A 195 2.03 -0.59 0.15
N TYR A 196 2.93 0.37 -0.05
CA TYR A 196 2.62 1.79 0.07
C TYR A 196 2.90 2.48 -1.26
N VAL A 197 1.86 3.02 -1.89
CA VAL A 197 1.95 3.75 -3.15
C VAL A 197 1.50 5.18 -2.91
N GLU A 198 2.44 6.12 -2.96
CA GLU A 198 2.20 7.52 -2.60
C GLU A 198 2.52 8.48 -3.75
N ALA A 199 1.61 9.42 -4.05
CA ALA A 199 1.85 10.56 -4.91
C ALA A 199 2.45 10.23 -6.30
N THR A 200 2.09 9.08 -6.87
CA THR A 200 2.60 8.62 -8.17
C THR A 200 1.85 9.28 -9.33
N THR A 201 2.49 9.32 -10.51
CA THR A 201 1.86 9.81 -11.76
C THR A 201 1.47 8.67 -12.72
N ILE A 202 1.72 7.42 -12.33
CA ILE A 202 1.33 6.23 -13.08
C ILE A 202 -0.19 6.18 -13.26
N LYS A 203 -0.63 5.66 -14.41
CA LYS A 203 -2.06 5.50 -14.72
C LYS A 203 -2.60 4.15 -14.31
N ILE A 204 -1.72 3.16 -14.25
CA ILE A 204 -2.06 1.75 -14.04
C ILE A 204 -1.13 1.19 -12.98
N PHE A 205 -1.69 0.50 -12.00
CA PHE A 205 -0.96 -0.36 -11.07
C PHE A 205 -1.53 -1.77 -11.18
N THR A 206 -0.69 -2.74 -11.52
CA THR A 206 -1.11 -4.12 -11.78
C THR A 206 -0.15 -5.11 -11.13
N ALA A 207 -0.69 -5.97 -10.27
CA ALA A 207 0.03 -7.08 -9.65
C ALA A 207 -0.79 -8.36 -9.80
N LYS A 208 -0.74 -8.97 -11.00
CA LYS A 208 -1.67 -10.06 -11.38
C LYS A 208 -1.50 -11.35 -10.59
N LYS A 209 -0.31 -11.56 -10.00
CA LYS A 209 0.06 -12.77 -9.27
C LYS A 209 0.04 -12.58 -7.76
N LEU A 210 -0.21 -11.36 -7.27
CA LEU A 210 -0.17 -11.05 -5.86
C LEU A 210 -1.32 -11.77 -5.15
N LEU A 211 -0.96 -12.66 -4.22
CA LEU A 211 -1.86 -13.47 -3.40
C LEU A 211 -2.08 -12.86 -2.02
N GLY A 212 -1.07 -12.22 -1.44
CA GLY A 212 -1.15 -11.77 -0.05
C GLY A 212 -0.22 -10.61 0.28
N ILE A 213 -0.67 -9.79 1.23
CA ILE A 213 0.10 -8.72 1.88
C ILE A 213 -0.05 -8.93 3.38
N ASP A 214 1.05 -9.11 4.10
CA ASP A 214 0.99 -9.42 5.53
C ASP A 214 0.73 -8.17 6.40
N LYS A 215 1.02 -6.96 5.91
CA LYS A 215 0.66 -5.68 6.58
C LYS A 215 -0.31 -4.83 5.75
N ASP A 216 -0.10 -3.52 5.69
CA ASP A 216 -1.02 -2.56 5.09
C ASP A 216 -0.93 -2.52 3.56
N PHE A 217 -2.05 -2.28 2.88
CA PHE A 217 -2.05 -1.83 1.49
C PHE A 217 -2.59 -0.40 1.44
N ARG A 218 -1.75 0.55 1.02
CA ARG A 218 -2.05 1.98 1.10
C ARG A 218 -1.83 2.68 -0.25
N LEU A 219 -2.88 3.28 -0.78
CA LEU A 219 -2.84 4.22 -1.90
C LEU A 219 -3.10 5.63 -1.38
N ASP A 220 -2.10 6.52 -1.44
CA ASP A 220 -2.18 7.89 -0.93
C ASP A 220 -1.85 8.89 -2.06
N ARG A 221 -2.75 9.83 -2.36
CA ARG A 221 -2.53 10.93 -3.34
C ARG A 221 -2.20 10.47 -4.76
N ASN A 222 -2.76 9.36 -5.23
CA ASN A 222 -2.53 8.85 -6.59
C ASN A 222 -3.54 9.42 -7.59
N GLY A 223 -3.47 10.73 -7.85
CA GLY A 223 -4.44 11.45 -8.69
C GLY A 223 -4.42 11.09 -10.18
N ASN A 224 -3.40 10.37 -10.68
CA ASN A 224 -3.36 9.90 -12.06
C ASN A 224 -3.76 8.44 -12.23
N LEU A 225 -3.80 7.68 -11.13
CA LEU A 225 -4.09 6.25 -11.14
C LEU A 225 -5.58 6.05 -11.43
N THR A 226 -5.90 5.44 -12.57
CA THR A 226 -7.28 5.15 -12.99
C THR A 226 -7.58 3.66 -13.00
N ILE A 227 -6.56 2.81 -13.13
CA ILE A 227 -6.69 1.36 -13.15
C ILE A 227 -5.84 0.75 -12.04
N LEU A 228 -6.49 0.02 -11.13
CA LEU A 228 -5.86 -0.81 -10.12
C LEU A 228 -6.34 -2.26 -10.33
N THR A 229 -5.42 -3.21 -10.46
CA THR A 229 -5.78 -4.61 -10.75
C THR A 229 -5.01 -5.58 -9.85
N LEU A 230 -5.75 -6.20 -8.91
CA LEU A 230 -5.26 -7.16 -7.90
C LEU A 230 -6.13 -8.44 -7.92
N PRO A 231 -6.17 -9.18 -9.04
CA PRO A 231 -7.22 -10.16 -9.30
C PRO A 231 -7.11 -11.43 -8.45
N LEU A 232 -5.91 -11.76 -7.96
CA LEU A 232 -5.66 -12.96 -7.16
C LEU A 232 -5.44 -12.67 -5.67
N LEU A 233 -5.56 -11.41 -5.24
CA LEU A 233 -5.31 -11.02 -3.86
C LEU A 233 -6.33 -11.68 -2.95
N GLN A 234 -5.86 -12.46 -1.98
CA GLN A 234 -6.68 -13.26 -1.06
C GLN A 234 -6.78 -12.64 0.34
N TYR A 235 -5.75 -11.93 0.79
CA TYR A 235 -5.77 -11.28 2.10
C TYR A 235 -4.89 -10.04 2.17
N ILE A 236 -5.23 -9.16 3.11
CA ILE A 236 -4.42 -8.04 3.58
C ILE A 236 -4.37 -8.16 5.11
N GLY A 237 -3.18 -8.31 5.70
CA GLY A 237 -3.07 -8.55 7.13
C GLY A 237 -3.25 -7.30 7.99
N GLY A 238 -2.91 -6.13 7.45
CA GLY A 238 -3.15 -4.83 8.05
C GLY A 238 -4.42 -4.15 7.51
N THR A 239 -4.30 -2.85 7.29
CA THR A 239 -5.35 -1.96 6.79
C THR A 239 -5.29 -1.82 5.27
N LEU A 240 -6.45 -1.84 4.62
CA LEU A 240 -6.62 -1.40 3.24
C LEU A 240 -7.03 0.08 3.20
N GLU A 241 -6.11 0.97 2.82
CA GLU A 241 -6.37 2.42 2.72
C GLU A 241 -6.27 2.90 1.27
N VAL A 242 -7.31 3.59 0.79
CA VAL A 242 -7.34 4.28 -0.49
C VAL A 242 -7.79 5.72 -0.26
N TRP A 243 -6.83 6.64 -0.34
CA TRP A 243 -7.02 8.06 -0.09
C TRP A 243 -6.57 8.94 -1.25
N GLY A 244 -7.47 9.78 -1.76
CA GLY A 244 -7.14 10.76 -2.80
C GLY A 244 -6.68 10.15 -4.12
N ALA A 245 -7.26 9.01 -4.52
CA ALA A 245 -7.03 8.37 -5.81
C ALA A 245 -8.13 8.72 -6.82
N ASN A 246 -7.80 8.65 -8.12
CA ASN A 246 -8.74 8.92 -9.23
C ASN A 246 -9.27 7.64 -9.90
N ILE A 247 -9.19 6.51 -9.21
CA ILE A 247 -9.82 5.26 -9.64
C ILE A 247 -11.34 5.42 -9.65
N THR A 248 -12.01 4.77 -10.60
CA THR A 248 -13.48 4.80 -10.69
C THR A 248 -14.12 3.58 -10.06
N HIS A 249 -13.43 2.45 -10.05
CA HIS A 249 -13.91 1.19 -9.51
C HIS A 249 -12.78 0.56 -8.71
N PHE A 250 -13.06 0.12 -7.49
CA PHE A 250 -12.15 -0.74 -6.73
C PHE A 250 -12.73 -2.14 -6.66
N THR A 251 -11.99 -3.13 -7.17
CA THR A 251 -12.37 -4.54 -7.08
C THR A 251 -11.19 -5.41 -6.66
N ALA A 252 -11.45 -6.31 -5.71
CA ALA A 252 -10.55 -7.39 -5.33
C ALA A 252 -11.40 -8.65 -5.14
N PRO A 253 -11.74 -9.36 -6.23
CA PRO A 253 -12.81 -10.37 -6.22
C PRO A 253 -12.50 -11.59 -5.35
N ASN A 254 -11.21 -11.92 -5.19
CA ASN A 254 -10.75 -13.06 -4.41
C ASN A 254 -10.33 -12.69 -2.98
N LEU A 255 -10.48 -11.42 -2.57
CA LEU A 255 -10.06 -10.97 -1.25
C LEU A 255 -11.03 -11.53 -0.21
N MET A 256 -10.54 -12.39 0.69
CA MET A 256 -11.35 -13.12 1.67
C MET A 256 -11.32 -12.49 3.06
N ALA A 257 -10.21 -11.87 3.45
CA ALA A 257 -10.05 -11.29 4.78
C ALA A 257 -9.15 -10.04 4.78
N ILE A 258 -9.48 -9.11 5.67
CA ILE A 258 -8.66 -7.95 6.02
C ILE A 258 -8.44 -7.96 7.53
N GLY A 259 -7.18 -7.94 7.97
CA GLY A 259 -6.85 -8.16 9.38
C GLY A 259 -7.09 -6.96 10.29
N GLU A 260 -6.94 -5.73 9.78
CA GLU A 260 -7.26 -4.50 10.50
C GLU A 260 -8.46 -3.79 9.85
N GLY A 261 -8.28 -2.61 9.24
CA GLY A 261 -9.38 -1.78 8.75
C GLY A 261 -9.51 -1.68 7.24
N VAL A 262 -10.57 -1.00 6.82
CA VAL A 262 -10.81 -0.57 5.44
C VAL A 262 -11.08 0.93 5.44
N ASP A 263 -10.33 1.71 4.69
CA ASP A 263 -10.52 3.15 4.59
C ASP A 263 -10.53 3.59 3.13
N PHE A 264 -11.70 3.99 2.63
CA PHE A 264 -11.87 4.65 1.35
C PHE A 264 -12.31 6.09 1.61
N SER A 265 -11.34 7.00 1.52
CA SER A 265 -11.54 8.39 1.89
C SER A 265 -11.15 9.37 0.79
N SER A 266 -11.95 10.40 0.58
CA SER A 266 -11.64 11.52 -0.32
C SER A 266 -11.30 11.09 -1.76
N ASN A 267 -11.97 10.07 -2.30
CA ASN A 267 -11.80 9.66 -3.69
C ASN A 267 -12.88 10.32 -4.56
N GLU A 268 -12.51 11.36 -5.30
CA GLU A 268 -13.47 12.20 -6.04
C GLU A 268 -14.13 11.49 -7.23
N LYS A 269 -13.50 10.44 -7.76
CA LYS A 269 -13.97 9.71 -8.95
C LYS A 269 -14.44 8.29 -8.68
N LEU A 270 -14.32 7.82 -7.44
CA LEU A 270 -14.67 6.45 -7.06
C LEU A 270 -16.19 6.29 -7.08
N GLN A 271 -16.68 5.44 -7.97
CA GLN A 271 -18.10 5.15 -8.16
C GLN A 271 -18.52 3.88 -7.43
N THR A 272 -17.66 2.86 -7.42
CA THR A 272 -18.01 1.54 -6.87
C THR A 272 -16.85 0.92 -6.07
N ILE A 273 -17.21 0.23 -5.00
CA ILE A 273 -16.33 -0.63 -4.21
C ILE A 273 -16.95 -2.02 -4.20
N GLU A 274 -16.21 -3.04 -4.66
CA GLU A 274 -16.71 -4.41 -4.74
C GLU A 274 -15.68 -5.42 -4.21
N PHE A 275 -16.08 -6.16 -3.18
CA PHE A 275 -15.35 -7.30 -2.63
C PHE A 275 -16.25 -8.53 -2.64
N ALA A 276 -16.25 -9.26 -3.77
CA ALA A 276 -17.16 -10.39 -3.96
C ALA A 276 -16.95 -11.53 -2.95
N GLY A 277 -15.71 -11.76 -2.52
CA GLY A 277 -15.35 -12.86 -1.61
C GLY A 277 -15.03 -12.47 -0.17
N LEU A 278 -15.16 -11.19 0.21
CA LEU A 278 -14.68 -10.73 1.52
C LEU A 278 -15.61 -11.19 2.63
N GLU A 279 -15.11 -12.03 3.54
CA GLU A 279 -15.89 -12.61 4.63
C GLU A 279 -15.72 -11.86 5.95
N ARG A 280 -14.54 -11.28 6.21
CA ARG A 280 -14.21 -10.70 7.53
C ARG A 280 -13.29 -9.50 7.42
N ILE A 281 -13.55 -8.51 8.29
CA ILE A 281 -12.65 -7.38 8.56
C ILE A 281 -12.34 -7.39 10.06
N GLY A 282 -11.08 -7.13 10.43
CA GLY A 282 -10.64 -7.15 11.83
C GLY A 282 -10.30 -8.55 12.37
N SER A 283 -10.13 -9.54 11.49
CA SER A 283 -9.70 -10.89 11.84
C SER A 283 -9.14 -11.59 10.59
N LEU A 284 -7.94 -12.15 10.72
CA LEU A 284 -7.41 -13.10 9.75
C LEU A 284 -7.82 -14.50 10.19
N CYS A 285 -8.58 -15.20 9.36
CA CYS A 285 -9.02 -16.56 9.63
C CYS A 285 -8.65 -17.51 8.49
N CYS A 286 -8.96 -18.79 8.71
CA CYS A 286 -9.28 -19.70 7.60
C CYS A 286 -8.08 -20.18 6.76
N GLY A 287 -6.94 -20.46 7.40
CA GLY A 287 -5.80 -21.11 6.74
C GLY A 287 -4.89 -20.15 5.96
N ILE A 288 -5.06 -18.84 6.14
CA ILE A 288 -4.11 -17.82 5.70
C ILE A 288 -2.80 -18.02 6.49
N GLN A 289 -1.77 -18.51 5.81
CA GLN A 289 -0.40 -18.53 6.33
C GLN A 289 0.18 -17.13 6.21
N SER A 290 -0.17 -16.25 7.15
CA SER A 290 0.53 -14.98 7.26
C SER A 290 1.90 -15.23 7.88
N TYR A 291 2.95 -14.72 7.23
CA TYR A 291 4.27 -14.71 7.81
C TYR A 291 4.27 -13.60 8.86
N ASP A 292 4.26 -13.99 10.14
CA ASP A 292 4.63 -13.11 11.24
C ASP A 292 3.66 -11.94 11.57
N LEU A 293 2.46 -12.29 12.05
CA LEU A 293 1.49 -11.32 12.61
C LEU A 293 1.80 -10.90 14.05
N GLU A 294 2.99 -11.22 14.59
CA GLU A 294 3.34 -10.87 15.97
C GLU A 294 3.37 -9.35 16.18
N ASP A 295 3.56 -8.58 15.11
CA ASP A 295 3.55 -7.12 15.08
C ASP A 295 2.24 -6.56 14.47
N ARG A 296 1.08 -6.89 15.06
CA ARG A 296 -0.16 -6.14 14.77
C ARG A 296 0.13 -4.65 14.99
N ASN A 297 -0.06 -3.84 13.96
CA ASN A 297 0.51 -2.51 13.86
C ASN A 297 -0.05 -1.65 15.01
N ALA A 298 0.80 -1.18 15.93
CA ALA A 298 0.41 -0.23 17.00
C ALA A 298 -0.06 1.15 16.48
N SER A 299 -0.27 1.27 15.17
CA SER A 299 -0.74 2.45 14.43
C SER A 299 -2.14 2.29 13.83
N GLY A 300 -2.67 1.05 13.79
CA GLY A 300 -3.76 0.61 12.91
C GLY A 300 -5.05 1.41 13.05
N TYR A 301 -5.59 1.85 11.91
CA TYR A 301 -6.96 2.37 11.86
C TYR A 301 -7.92 1.17 11.93
N HIS A 302 -8.48 0.91 13.11
CA HIS A 302 -9.43 -0.20 13.32
C HIS A 302 -10.85 0.23 12.95
N ALA A 303 -11.08 0.59 11.69
CA ALA A 303 -12.37 1.05 11.21
C ALA A 303 -12.63 0.63 9.76
N VAL A 304 -13.90 0.42 9.44
CA VAL A 304 -14.45 0.39 8.09
C VAL A 304 -15.00 1.78 7.81
N ASN A 305 -14.30 2.55 6.99
CA ASN A 305 -14.54 3.96 6.77
C ASN A 305 -14.75 4.26 5.28
N PHE A 306 -15.92 4.79 4.95
CA PHE A 306 -16.25 5.33 3.63
C PHE A 306 -16.57 6.81 3.80
N TRP A 307 -15.57 7.66 3.56
CA TRP A 307 -15.68 9.08 3.90
C TRP A 307 -15.37 10.01 2.73
N GLY A 308 -16.31 10.89 2.39
CA GLY A 308 -16.03 11.98 1.46
C GLY A 308 -15.77 11.52 0.02
N ASN A 309 -16.42 10.44 -0.43
CA ASN A 309 -16.32 9.99 -1.81
C ASN A 309 -17.45 10.62 -2.63
N ALA A 310 -17.11 11.56 -3.49
CA ALA A 310 -18.07 12.50 -4.10
C ALA A 310 -19.07 11.83 -5.05
N VAL A 311 -18.71 10.72 -5.69
CA VAL A 311 -19.54 10.03 -6.70
C VAL A 311 -19.75 8.55 -6.40
N LEU A 312 -19.43 8.11 -5.18
CA LEU A 312 -19.60 6.74 -4.74
C LEU A 312 -21.10 6.44 -4.64
N ASN A 313 -21.57 5.48 -5.41
CA ASN A 313 -22.98 5.11 -5.49
C ASN A 313 -23.25 3.64 -5.15
N ASN A 314 -22.19 2.83 -4.99
CA ASN A 314 -22.32 1.42 -4.64
C ASN A 314 -21.15 0.92 -3.79
N ILE A 315 -21.48 0.22 -2.71
CA ILE A 315 -20.54 -0.54 -1.89
C ILE A 315 -21.11 -1.94 -1.77
N SER A 316 -20.38 -2.96 -2.24
CA SER A 316 -20.84 -4.34 -2.27
C SER A 316 -19.82 -5.28 -1.63
N MET A 317 -20.22 -5.94 -0.55
CA MET A 317 -19.48 -6.99 0.16
C MET A 317 -20.45 -8.11 0.56
N PRO A 318 -20.97 -8.87 -0.43
CA PRO A 318 -22.10 -9.77 -0.23
C PRO A 318 -21.82 -10.89 0.77
N GLU A 319 -20.56 -11.30 0.91
CA GLU A 319 -20.14 -12.40 1.79
C GLU A 319 -19.63 -11.93 3.16
N LEU A 320 -19.61 -10.61 3.43
CA LEU A 320 -19.05 -10.08 4.68
C LEU A 320 -19.92 -10.49 5.86
N LYS A 321 -19.36 -11.25 6.80
CA LYS A 321 -20.06 -11.79 7.98
C LYS A 321 -19.79 -10.97 9.24
N SER A 322 -18.57 -10.45 9.41
CA SER A 322 -18.18 -9.77 10.66
C SER A 322 -17.21 -8.63 10.45
N ILE A 323 -17.40 -7.56 11.23
CA ILE A 323 -16.44 -6.46 11.40
C ILE A 323 -15.93 -6.47 12.84
N GLY A 324 -14.60 -6.50 13.00
CA GLY A 324 -13.92 -6.34 14.28
C GLY A 324 -13.95 -7.54 15.20
N ALA A 325 -14.13 -8.76 14.68
CA ALA A 325 -14.31 -9.97 15.49
C ALA A 325 -13.20 -10.20 16.53
N ASP A 326 -11.95 -9.86 16.22
CA ASP A 326 -10.79 -10.05 17.12
C ASP A 326 -10.32 -8.75 17.78
N TRP A 327 -11.09 -7.65 17.66
CA TRP A 327 -10.69 -6.38 18.26
C TRP A 327 -11.04 -6.31 19.73
N ASP A 328 -10.09 -5.82 20.54
CA ASP A 328 -10.31 -5.57 21.96
C ASP A 328 -11.37 -4.47 22.14
N PRO A 329 -12.55 -4.77 22.71
CA PRO A 329 -13.62 -3.80 22.87
C PRO A 329 -13.26 -2.61 23.77
N GLU A 330 -12.25 -2.71 24.63
CA GLU A 330 -11.83 -1.62 25.54
C GLU A 330 -10.94 -0.57 24.85
N VAL A 331 -10.37 -0.89 23.68
CA VAL A 331 -9.35 -0.06 22.99
C VAL A 331 -9.87 0.53 21.65
N LEU A 332 -11.15 0.33 21.32
CA LEU A 332 -11.69 0.68 20.01
C LEU A 332 -11.82 2.19 19.74
N PRO A 333 -11.64 2.64 18.47
CA PRO A 333 -11.98 3.99 18.04
C PRO A 333 -13.49 4.25 18.14
N TRP A 334 -13.89 5.52 18.21
CA TRP A 334 -15.28 5.95 18.47
C TRP A 334 -16.34 5.43 17.47
N TRP A 335 -15.92 4.97 16.27
CA TRP A 335 -16.78 4.35 15.25
C TRP A 335 -16.03 3.25 14.48
N ASN A 336 -16.67 2.10 14.27
CA ASN A 336 -16.08 0.93 13.60
C ASN A 336 -16.63 0.72 12.19
N LEU A 337 -17.89 1.06 11.94
CA LEU A 337 -18.45 1.19 10.60
C LEU A 337 -18.91 2.64 10.41
N ASN A 338 -18.27 3.36 9.49
CA ASN A 338 -18.56 4.75 9.18
C ASN A 338 -18.85 4.92 7.68
N ALA A 339 -20.04 5.42 7.33
CA ALA A 339 -20.40 5.79 5.96
C ALA A 339 -20.93 7.23 5.95
N THR A 340 -20.07 8.19 5.60
CA THR A 340 -20.40 9.62 5.67
C THR A 340 -19.83 10.45 4.52
N LEU A 341 -20.50 11.55 4.20
CA LEU A 341 -20.12 12.43 3.09
C LEU A 341 -20.01 11.71 1.73
N ASN A 342 -20.94 10.81 1.44
CA ASN A 342 -21.07 10.13 0.14
C ASN A 342 -22.42 10.53 -0.49
N PRO A 343 -22.52 11.69 -1.17
CA PRO A 343 -23.81 12.28 -1.56
C PRO A 343 -24.58 11.47 -2.62
N GLU A 344 -23.89 10.66 -3.42
CA GLU A 344 -24.49 9.82 -4.46
C GLU A 344 -24.81 8.39 -3.96
N LEU A 345 -24.51 8.08 -2.68
CA LEU A 345 -24.77 6.78 -2.08
C LEU A 345 -26.17 6.77 -1.45
N HIS A 346 -27.19 6.56 -2.28
CA HIS A 346 -28.59 6.58 -1.83
C HIS A 346 -29.04 5.29 -1.15
N ASN A 347 -28.35 4.17 -1.37
CA ASN A 347 -28.68 2.86 -0.80
C ASN A 347 -27.46 2.30 -0.08
N PHE A 348 -27.68 1.76 1.12
CA PHE A 348 -26.67 1.05 1.90
C PHE A 348 -27.16 -0.38 2.16
N ASP A 349 -27.21 -1.20 1.10
CA ASP A 349 -27.78 -2.55 1.09
C ASP A 349 -26.79 -3.64 0.64
N GLY A 350 -25.56 -3.26 0.28
CA GLY A 350 -24.54 -4.20 -0.22
C GLY A 350 -23.82 -5.02 0.84
N LEU A 351 -24.31 -5.05 2.10
CA LEU A 351 -23.78 -5.87 3.20
C LEU A 351 -24.82 -6.92 3.70
N PRO A 352 -25.44 -7.74 2.82
CA PRO A 352 -26.59 -8.57 3.19
C PRO A 352 -26.27 -9.69 4.18
N SER A 353 -25.03 -10.20 4.19
CA SER A 353 -24.59 -11.31 5.05
C SER A 353 -23.97 -10.85 6.36
N LEU A 354 -23.88 -9.53 6.60
CA LEU A 354 -23.22 -8.99 7.79
C LEU A 354 -24.03 -9.35 9.02
N GLN A 355 -23.38 -10.04 9.96
CA GLN A 355 -23.99 -10.60 11.17
C GLN A 355 -23.63 -9.84 12.43
N THR A 356 -22.35 -9.45 12.54
CA THR A 356 -21.82 -8.84 13.77
C THR A 356 -20.94 -7.64 13.47
N ILE A 357 -21.14 -6.55 14.21
CA ILE A 357 -20.22 -5.41 14.29
C ILE A 357 -19.71 -5.34 15.73
N ASN A 358 -18.43 -5.62 15.93
CA ASN A 358 -17.77 -5.34 17.20
C ASN A 358 -17.33 -3.87 17.21
N GLY A 359 -18.23 -3.01 17.66
CA GLY A 359 -18.03 -1.57 17.77
C GLY A 359 -19.28 -0.78 17.46
N SER A 360 -19.09 0.51 17.14
CA SER A 360 -20.19 1.43 16.83
C SER A 360 -20.41 1.59 15.33
N MET A 361 -21.65 1.89 14.94
CA MET A 361 -22.04 2.18 13.55
C MET A 361 -22.47 3.64 13.40
N TYR A 362 -21.90 4.36 12.43
CA TYR A 362 -22.24 5.73 12.06
C TYR A 362 -22.56 5.84 10.57
N ILE A 363 -23.80 6.18 10.24
CA ILE A 363 -24.24 6.40 8.87
C ILE A 363 -24.86 7.79 8.79
N ASN A 364 -24.34 8.65 7.92
CA ASN A 364 -24.87 10.01 7.75
C ASN A 364 -24.78 10.46 6.29
N GLY A 365 -25.93 10.74 5.68
CA GLY A 365 -26.04 11.08 4.27
C GLY A 365 -27.48 11.19 3.77
N SER A 366 -27.67 11.11 2.45
CA SER A 366 -28.96 11.14 1.76
C SER A 366 -29.41 9.73 1.39
N PHE A 367 -29.62 8.88 2.39
CA PHE A 367 -29.99 7.48 2.21
C PHE A 367 -31.50 7.30 2.12
N SER A 368 -31.97 6.57 1.13
CA SER A 368 -33.36 6.14 0.99
C SER A 368 -33.62 4.73 1.54
N SER A 369 -32.55 3.90 1.66
CA SER A 369 -32.63 2.56 2.23
C SER A 369 -31.32 2.12 2.88
N ILE A 370 -31.40 1.44 4.02
CA ILE A 370 -30.28 0.86 4.75
C ILE A 370 -30.68 -0.57 5.15
N LYS A 371 -30.08 -1.58 4.50
CA LYS A 371 -30.49 -2.98 4.65
C LYS A 371 -29.32 -3.88 5.03
N MET A 372 -29.44 -4.49 6.21
CA MET A 372 -28.51 -5.51 6.71
C MET A 372 -29.29 -6.66 7.35
N PRO A 373 -30.02 -7.46 6.54
CA PRO A 373 -31.01 -8.43 7.05
C PRO A 373 -30.42 -9.53 7.95
N SER A 374 -29.13 -9.84 7.82
CA SER A 374 -28.46 -10.87 8.64
C SER A 374 -27.88 -10.32 9.94
N LEU A 375 -27.89 -8.99 10.14
CA LEU A 375 -27.26 -8.36 11.29
C LEU A 375 -28.02 -8.80 12.53
N PHE A 376 -27.33 -9.11 13.62
CA PHE A 376 -28.00 -9.48 14.88
C PHE A 376 -27.27 -8.98 16.12
N ASN A 377 -26.03 -8.50 15.98
CA ASN A 377 -25.24 -8.01 17.12
C ASN A 377 -24.40 -6.79 16.74
N ILE A 378 -24.53 -5.72 17.53
CA ILE A 378 -23.68 -4.54 17.51
C ILE A 378 -23.24 -4.28 18.96
N SER A 379 -21.93 -4.36 19.21
CA SER A 379 -21.43 -4.33 20.59
C SER A 379 -21.47 -2.95 21.25
N HIS A 380 -21.66 -1.88 20.49
CA HIS A 380 -21.75 -0.49 20.99
C HIS A 380 -22.91 0.27 20.31
N SER A 381 -22.78 1.59 20.16
CA SER A 381 -23.86 2.48 19.74
C SER A 381 -24.07 2.50 18.22
N VAL A 382 -25.30 2.80 17.82
CA VAL A 382 -25.71 2.99 16.43
C VAL A 382 -26.26 4.39 16.27
N VAL A 383 -25.76 5.11 15.27
CA VAL A 383 -26.29 6.41 14.87
C VAL A 383 -26.47 6.46 13.36
N ILE A 384 -27.72 6.64 12.94
CA ILE A 384 -28.13 6.75 11.54
C ILE A 384 -28.85 8.08 11.35
N ASN A 385 -28.31 8.94 10.49
CA ASN A 385 -28.91 10.22 10.14
C ASN A 385 -29.10 10.29 8.62
N SER A 386 -30.35 10.23 8.16
CA SER A 386 -30.66 10.44 6.75
C SER A 386 -31.38 11.77 6.51
N THR A 387 -30.96 12.49 5.47
CA THR A 387 -31.73 13.64 4.97
C THR A 387 -32.92 13.24 4.10
N GLU A 388 -33.01 11.97 3.72
CA GLU A 388 -34.13 11.39 2.96
C GLU A 388 -34.98 10.49 3.88
N PHE A 389 -36.19 10.16 3.43
CA PHE A 389 -37.06 9.23 4.15
C PHE A 389 -36.52 7.80 3.99
N LEU A 390 -36.27 7.11 5.10
CA LEU A 390 -35.89 5.71 5.10
C LEU A 390 -37.15 4.84 5.01
N ASP A 391 -37.17 3.89 4.08
CA ASP A 391 -38.33 3.01 3.87
C ASP A 391 -38.46 1.97 5.01
N GLY A 392 -38.92 2.40 6.18
CA GLY A 392 -39.24 1.53 7.32
C GLY A 392 -38.04 0.92 8.06
N ASP A 393 -36.81 1.26 7.68
CA ASP A 393 -35.58 0.58 8.12
C ASP A 393 -35.18 0.90 9.57
N CYS A 394 -35.42 2.12 10.08
CA CYS A 394 -35.04 2.50 11.46
C CYS A 394 -35.68 1.58 12.51
N SER A 395 -36.97 1.27 12.36
CA SER A 395 -37.70 0.41 13.30
C SER A 395 -37.30 -1.07 13.19
N VAL A 396 -36.85 -1.52 12.01
CA VAL A 396 -36.34 -2.89 11.82
C VAL A 396 -34.98 -3.04 12.50
N ILE A 397 -34.07 -2.07 12.30
CA ILE A 397 -32.74 -2.10 12.92
C ILE A 397 -32.85 -2.04 14.46
N GLU A 398 -33.78 -1.24 14.99
CA GLU A 398 -34.06 -1.17 16.43
C GLU A 398 -34.67 -2.47 16.99
N ALA A 399 -35.61 -3.08 16.26
CA ALA A 399 -36.38 -4.22 16.76
C ALA A 399 -35.70 -5.57 16.57
N THR A 400 -34.71 -5.69 15.67
CA THR A 400 -34.17 -6.99 15.25
C THR A 400 -32.72 -7.26 15.65
N HIS A 401 -32.04 -6.29 16.28
CA HIS A 401 -30.61 -6.42 16.59
C HIS A 401 -30.32 -6.23 18.08
N HIS A 402 -29.45 -7.06 18.64
CA HIS A 402 -28.89 -6.83 19.97
C HIS A 402 -27.89 -5.67 19.88
N ILE A 403 -28.34 -4.49 20.28
CA ILE A 403 -27.51 -3.28 20.39
C ILE A 403 -27.19 -3.10 21.88
N ASN A 404 -25.92 -3.22 22.23
CA ASN A 404 -25.48 -3.07 23.61
C ASN A 404 -25.29 -1.59 24.02
N GLY A 405 -25.26 -0.66 23.06
CA GLY A 405 -25.16 0.79 23.26
C GLY A 405 -26.43 1.55 22.91
N ASP A 406 -26.30 2.87 22.75
CA ASP A 406 -27.40 3.76 22.37
C ASP A 406 -27.79 3.57 20.90
N PHE A 407 -29.08 3.63 20.59
CA PHE A 407 -29.61 3.66 19.23
C PHE A 407 -30.23 5.02 18.93
N ASN A 408 -29.72 5.71 17.91
CA ASN A 408 -30.33 6.92 17.35
C ASN A 408 -30.53 6.74 15.85
N CYS A 409 -31.77 6.88 15.38
CA CYS A 409 -32.11 6.79 13.96
C CYS A 409 -33.06 7.92 13.60
N ASP A 410 -32.58 8.87 12.80
CA ASP A 410 -33.31 10.05 12.37
C ASP A 410 -33.48 10.01 10.83
N ASP A 411 -34.72 9.83 10.36
CA ASP A 411 -35.11 9.72 8.95
C ASP A 411 -36.14 10.77 8.55
N ASN A 412 -35.76 12.06 8.52
CA ASN A 412 -36.74 13.08 8.17
C ASN A 412 -36.18 14.38 7.56
N PRO A 413 -36.62 14.77 6.34
CA PRO A 413 -36.33 16.10 5.78
C PRO A 413 -37.06 17.27 6.48
N ASN A 414 -37.97 17.03 7.44
CA ASN A 414 -38.82 18.06 8.04
C ASN A 414 -39.17 17.93 9.54
N TYR A 415 -38.58 17.02 10.33
CA TYR A 415 -38.78 17.07 11.79
C TYR A 415 -37.70 17.93 12.44
N GLY A 416 -38.10 19.15 12.79
CA GLY A 416 -37.52 19.79 13.96
C GLY A 416 -37.71 18.86 15.16
N TRP A 417 -36.63 18.65 15.88
CA TRP A 417 -36.54 18.14 17.24
C TRP A 417 -37.87 18.16 18.01
N HIS A 418 -38.40 16.98 18.36
CA HIS A 418 -39.43 16.83 19.38
C HIS A 418 -38.88 15.94 20.50
N PRO A 419 -38.56 16.49 21.68
CA PRO A 419 -38.43 15.69 22.88
C PRO A 419 -39.84 15.45 23.46
N GLY A 420 -40.02 14.33 24.14
CA GLY A 420 -41.18 14.13 25.00
C GLY A 420 -41.24 15.17 26.13
N SER A 421 -42.47 15.55 26.44
CA SER A 421 -42.97 16.19 27.67
C SER A 421 -42.48 17.60 28.07
N ASP A 422 -43.50 18.45 28.17
CA ASP A 422 -43.69 19.59 29.08
C ASP A 422 -43.31 21.04 28.69
N LEU A 423 -44.39 21.81 28.56
CA LEU A 423 -44.58 23.25 28.75
C LEU A 423 -43.89 24.28 27.82
N GLY A 424 -44.73 24.95 27.02
CA GLY A 424 -44.75 26.42 27.03
C GLY A 424 -44.49 27.16 25.71
N SER A 425 -45.59 27.60 25.08
CA SER A 425 -45.76 28.95 24.51
C SER A 425 -44.91 29.40 23.28
N ASN A 426 -45.63 29.50 22.14
CA ASN A 426 -45.68 30.60 21.15
C ASN A 426 -44.40 31.07 20.42
N GLY A 427 -44.48 31.06 19.08
CA GLY A 427 -43.72 31.98 18.23
C GLY A 427 -43.43 31.47 16.82
N GLY A 428 -44.46 31.38 15.96
CA GLY A 428 -44.26 31.13 14.53
C GLY A 428 -43.57 32.31 13.84
N LEU A 429 -42.56 32.03 13.00
CA LEU A 429 -41.94 33.01 12.10
C LEU A 429 -42.11 32.60 10.63
N SER A 430 -42.37 33.62 9.83
CA SER A 430 -42.78 33.60 8.42
C SER A 430 -41.69 33.11 7.46
N LYS A 431 -42.13 32.66 6.28
CA LYS A 431 -41.38 31.98 5.19
C LYS A 431 -40.16 32.74 4.61
N GLY A 432 -39.80 33.92 5.14
CA GLY A 432 -38.64 34.71 4.68
C GLY A 432 -37.29 34.37 5.32
N THR A 433 -37.25 33.66 6.45
CA THR A 433 -35.99 33.34 7.16
C THR A 433 -35.33 32.03 6.69
N LYS A 434 -36.07 31.15 6.02
CA LYS A 434 -35.56 29.86 5.49
C LYS A 434 -34.57 30.00 4.31
N ALA A 435 -34.50 31.14 3.64
CA ALA A 435 -33.53 31.37 2.55
C ALA A 435 -32.17 31.90 3.03
N GLY A 436 -32.07 32.41 4.27
CA GLY A 436 -30.83 33.01 4.80
C GLY A 436 -29.89 32.05 5.54
N ILE A 437 -30.39 30.92 6.03
CA ILE A 437 -29.60 29.95 6.83
C ILE A 437 -28.89 28.92 5.93
N GLY A 438 -29.34 28.72 4.69
CA GLY A 438 -28.67 27.83 3.72
C GLY A 438 -27.27 28.26 3.28
N VAL A 439 -26.91 29.54 3.45
CA VAL A 439 -25.57 30.06 3.08
C VAL A 439 -24.65 30.18 4.30
N GLY A 440 -25.19 30.36 5.50
CA GLY A 440 -24.41 30.47 6.74
C GLY A 440 -23.81 29.15 7.22
N VAL A 441 -24.52 28.03 7.04
CA VAL A 441 -24.06 26.69 7.49
C VAL A 441 -22.99 26.11 6.57
N ALA A 442 -22.99 26.46 5.27
CA ALA A 442 -21.94 26.04 4.34
C ALA A 442 -20.58 26.71 4.63
N ILE A 443 -20.56 27.96 5.10
CA ILE A 443 -19.31 28.70 5.39
C ILE A 443 -18.86 28.49 6.85
N GLY A 444 -19.79 28.40 7.80
CA GLY A 444 -19.47 28.08 9.20
C GLY A 444 -19.04 26.61 9.40
N GLY A 445 -19.68 25.68 8.69
CA GLY A 445 -19.34 24.26 8.70
C GLY A 445 -17.98 23.98 8.07
N THR A 446 -17.62 24.66 6.98
CA THR A 446 -16.30 24.48 6.34
C THR A 446 -15.14 25.01 7.17
N LEU A 447 -15.33 26.06 7.98
CA LEU A 447 -14.31 26.54 8.93
C LEU A 447 -14.15 25.63 10.16
N LEU A 448 -15.24 25.03 10.64
CA LEU A 448 -15.17 24.02 11.71
C LEU A 448 -14.54 22.70 11.21
N ILE A 449 -14.91 22.25 10.01
CA ILE A 449 -14.38 21.04 9.38
C ILE A 449 -12.88 21.22 9.02
N SER A 450 -12.48 22.39 8.51
CA SER A 450 -11.05 22.68 8.28
C SER A 450 -10.24 22.81 9.57
N GLY A 451 -10.85 23.29 10.67
CA GLY A 451 -10.25 23.26 12.01
C GLY A 451 -10.05 21.83 12.53
N ILE A 452 -11.00 20.93 12.29
CA ILE A 452 -10.91 19.50 12.62
C ILE A 452 -9.87 18.82 11.75
N ILE A 453 -9.81 19.11 10.44
CA ILE A 453 -8.77 18.61 9.51
C ILE A 453 -7.38 19.08 9.96
N PHE A 454 -7.22 20.35 10.34
CA PHE A 454 -5.95 20.88 10.84
C PHE A 454 -5.54 20.25 12.18
N ALA A 455 -6.49 20.05 13.11
CA ALA A 455 -6.26 19.36 14.37
C ALA A 455 -5.89 17.89 14.16
N PHE A 456 -6.56 17.20 13.24
CA PHE A 456 -6.30 15.82 12.82
C PHE A 456 -4.93 15.66 12.16
N MET A 457 -4.57 16.54 11.22
CA MET A 457 -3.24 16.57 10.60
C MET A 457 -2.13 16.91 11.62
N ARG A 458 -2.38 17.83 12.56
CA ARG A 458 -1.43 18.22 13.61
C ARG A 458 -1.24 17.11 14.65
N TRP A 459 -2.30 16.37 14.97
CA TRP A 459 -2.25 15.19 15.84
C TRP A 459 -1.50 14.03 15.17
N ARG A 460 -1.77 13.78 13.86
CA ARG A 460 -1.04 12.80 13.04
C ARG A 460 0.46 13.11 12.96
N ARG A 461 0.85 14.37 12.80
CA ARG A 461 2.26 14.81 12.83
C ARG A 461 2.92 14.67 14.20
N ARG A 462 2.19 14.96 15.29
CA ARG A 462 2.70 14.82 16.67
C ARG A 462 2.96 13.37 17.08
N ARG A 463 2.10 12.43 16.64
CA ARG A 463 2.30 10.99 16.89
C ARG A 463 3.52 10.44 16.15
N ARG A 464 3.80 10.91 14.92
CA ARG A 464 5.03 10.56 14.19
C ARG A 464 6.30 11.12 14.86
N ALA A 465 6.24 12.31 15.44
CA ALA A 465 7.37 12.92 16.15
C ALA A 465 7.62 12.34 17.56
N ALA A 466 6.59 11.82 18.22
CA ALA A 466 6.73 11.21 19.55
C ALA A 466 7.43 9.84 19.53
N ARG A 467 7.37 9.10 18.42
CA ARG A 467 8.11 7.84 18.24
C ARG A 467 9.63 8.01 18.10
N VAL A 468 10.12 9.23 17.78
CA VAL A 468 11.57 9.52 17.74
C VAL A 468 12.15 9.74 19.16
N LYS A 469 11.32 10.03 20.16
CA LYS A 469 11.81 10.27 21.54
C LYS A 469 11.82 9.03 22.43
N VAL A 470 11.14 7.95 22.05
CA VAL A 470 11.02 6.74 22.89
C VAL A 470 12.21 5.78 22.70
N LEU A 471 13.02 5.93 21.65
CA LEU A 471 14.27 5.15 21.47
C LEU A 471 15.50 5.76 22.17
N GLN A 472 15.31 6.79 23.02
CA GLN A 472 16.42 7.49 23.68
C GLN A 472 16.32 7.47 25.22
N GLU A 473 15.65 6.46 25.80
CA GLU A 473 15.66 6.24 27.25
C GLU A 473 16.33 4.93 27.70
N ASP A 474 16.89 4.12 26.80
CA ASP A 474 17.80 3.04 27.22
C ASP A 474 19.25 3.54 27.18
N GLY A 475 19.81 3.65 28.38
CA GLY A 475 20.94 4.50 28.70
C GLY A 475 22.28 4.15 28.05
N TYR A 476 22.93 5.18 27.53
CA TYR A 476 24.39 5.31 27.51
C TYR A 476 24.76 6.72 27.98
N SER A 477 25.36 6.82 29.18
CA SER A 477 25.92 8.05 29.71
C SER A 477 27.24 8.39 28.98
N MET A 478 27.29 9.50 28.26
CA MET A 478 28.53 10.04 27.71
C MET A 478 29.28 10.88 28.76
N PRO A 479 30.64 10.85 28.80
CA PRO A 479 31.43 11.64 29.73
C PRO A 479 31.42 13.15 29.37
N GLU A 480 31.39 14.01 30.39
CA GLU A 480 31.56 15.47 30.23
C GLU A 480 32.95 15.80 29.65
N LEU A 481 32.96 16.59 28.57
CA LEU A 481 34.16 17.27 28.04
C LEU A 481 34.07 18.78 28.27
N PRO A 482 35.21 19.45 28.49
CA PRO A 482 35.29 20.71 29.23
C PRO A 482 34.82 21.94 28.44
N ARG A 483 34.21 22.87 29.18
CA ARG A 483 33.70 24.16 28.72
C ARG A 483 34.81 25.05 28.16
N ALA A 484 34.88 25.19 26.84
CA ALA A 484 35.72 26.19 26.18
C ALA A 484 35.01 27.55 26.15
N THR A 485 35.53 28.49 26.93
CA THR A 485 35.32 29.93 26.76
C THR A 485 35.96 30.39 25.46
N ASN A 486 35.24 31.13 24.60
CA ASN A 486 35.75 32.31 23.90
C ASN A 486 34.61 33.05 23.18
N ALA A 487 34.65 34.38 23.32
CA ALA A 487 33.68 35.34 22.82
C ALA A 487 33.84 35.59 21.30
N TYR A 488 32.71 35.77 20.61
CA TYR A 488 32.65 36.40 19.29
C TYR A 488 31.79 37.68 19.35
N PRO A 489 32.17 38.76 18.64
CA PRO A 489 31.46 40.04 18.70
C PRO A 489 30.16 40.04 17.88
N ALA A 490 29.20 40.86 18.33
CA ALA A 490 27.86 41.01 17.78
C ALA A 490 27.85 41.59 16.35
N LEU A 491 27.02 41.00 15.48
CA LEU A 491 26.70 41.51 14.13
C LEU A 491 25.70 42.67 14.23
N GLN A 492 25.97 43.75 13.47
CA GLN A 492 25.11 44.93 13.33
C GLN A 492 23.88 44.64 12.43
N PRO A 493 22.74 45.33 12.63
CA PRO A 493 21.54 45.13 11.82
C PRO A 493 21.60 45.87 10.47
N LEU A 494 21.14 45.20 9.42
CA LEU A 494 21.00 45.73 8.05
C LEU A 494 19.87 46.77 7.96
N GLN A 495 20.17 47.93 7.33
CA GLN A 495 19.23 49.00 7.03
C GLN A 495 18.29 48.64 5.87
N GLN A 496 17.01 48.99 6.03
CA GLN A 496 15.94 48.93 5.03
C GLN A 496 16.11 50.03 3.96
N ALA A 497 15.87 49.70 2.69
CA ALA A 497 15.78 50.65 1.60
C ALA A 497 14.30 50.88 1.20
N SER A 498 13.94 52.15 1.00
CA SER A 498 12.63 52.66 0.60
C SER A 498 12.37 52.53 -0.93
N PRO A 499 11.11 52.61 -1.40
CA PRO A 499 10.75 52.41 -2.82
C PRO A 499 10.70 53.72 -3.60
N LEU A 500 11.16 53.74 -4.86
CA LEU A 500 10.94 54.84 -5.80
C LEU A 500 10.75 54.37 -7.24
N ALA A 501 9.59 54.78 -7.77
CA ALA A 501 9.26 55.23 -9.13
C ALA A 501 9.64 54.38 -10.35
N ALA A 502 8.60 53.87 -11.02
CA ALA A 502 8.61 53.44 -12.41
C ALA A 502 8.10 54.59 -13.30
N GLU A 503 8.85 54.97 -14.34
CA GLU A 503 8.27 55.69 -15.47
C GLU A 503 9.08 55.51 -16.78
N SER A 504 8.32 55.16 -17.83
CA SER A 504 8.50 55.47 -19.26
C SER A 504 9.78 55.05 -20.01
N SER A 505 9.58 54.29 -21.10
CA SER A 505 10.02 54.69 -22.44
C SER A 505 9.31 53.85 -23.52
N GLN A 506 8.59 54.55 -24.39
CA GLN A 506 7.94 54.04 -25.60
C GLN A 506 8.73 54.52 -26.84
N GLN A 507 8.75 53.66 -27.87
CA GLN A 507 8.79 53.95 -29.32
C GLN A 507 10.11 54.09 -30.11
N HIS A 508 9.99 53.49 -31.33
CA HIS A 508 10.78 53.57 -32.58
C HIS A 508 12.02 52.64 -32.66
N LEU A 509 12.24 51.81 -33.68
CA LEU A 509 11.88 51.86 -35.11
C LEU A 509 11.72 50.47 -35.76
N ALA A 510 10.95 50.46 -36.85
CA ALA A 510 10.55 49.34 -37.71
C ALA A 510 11.62 48.84 -38.70
N GLY A 511 11.44 47.61 -39.21
CA GLY A 511 12.16 47.15 -40.41
C GLY A 511 11.88 45.71 -40.84
N ALA A 512 11.06 45.57 -41.89
CA ALA A 512 11.09 44.54 -42.96
C ALA A 512 10.52 43.12 -42.72
N GLY A 513 9.49 42.81 -43.54
CA GLY A 513 9.57 41.68 -44.47
C GLY A 513 8.75 40.43 -44.17
N TYR A 514 7.43 40.49 -44.35
CA TYR A 514 6.60 39.29 -44.50
C TYR A 514 6.79 38.67 -45.89
N ARG A 515 7.07 37.36 -45.93
CA ARG A 515 7.01 36.52 -47.12
C ARG A 515 6.05 35.36 -46.80
N GLU A 516 4.92 35.33 -47.51
CA GLU A 516 3.97 34.21 -47.52
C GLU A 516 4.64 32.96 -48.14
N VAL A 517 4.49 31.81 -47.48
CA VAL A 517 4.41 30.51 -48.18
C VAL A 517 3.40 29.60 -47.45
N ASN A 518 2.43 29.17 -48.24
CA ASN A 518 1.28 28.27 -48.05
C ASN A 518 1.33 27.15 -46.99
N SER A 519 0.19 26.98 -46.33
CA SER A 519 -0.25 25.74 -45.67
C SER A 519 -0.74 24.69 -46.68
N PRO A 520 -0.51 23.38 -46.45
CA PRO A 520 -1.32 22.34 -47.04
C PRO A 520 -2.44 21.87 -46.11
N HIS A 521 -3.56 21.57 -46.76
CA HIS A 521 -4.82 21.10 -46.23
C HIS A 521 -4.76 19.85 -45.36
N SER A 522 -5.69 19.85 -44.40
CA SER A 522 -6.24 18.73 -43.66
C SER A 522 -6.89 17.68 -44.56
N SER A 523 -6.74 16.41 -44.16
CA SER A 523 -7.61 15.29 -44.54
C SER A 523 -7.77 14.37 -43.32
N PRO A 524 -8.91 13.67 -43.19
CA PRO A 524 -9.51 13.38 -41.88
C PRO A 524 -8.99 12.11 -41.21
N ILE A 525 -8.96 12.17 -39.88
CA ILE A 525 -8.69 11.05 -38.97
C ILE A 525 -9.84 10.03 -39.10
N ARG A 526 -9.48 8.78 -39.39
CA ARG A 526 -10.37 7.62 -39.24
C ARG A 526 -10.38 7.18 -37.79
N ASP A 527 -11.59 7.00 -37.28
CA ASP A 527 -11.96 6.27 -36.07
C ASP A 527 -11.20 4.94 -35.95
N VAL A 528 -10.43 4.76 -34.87
CA VAL A 528 -9.87 3.47 -34.45
C VAL A 528 -10.57 3.08 -33.16
N SER A 529 -11.83 2.67 -33.31
CA SER A 529 -12.59 1.90 -32.32
C SER A 529 -13.13 0.67 -33.04
N ARG A 530 -12.29 -0.37 -33.16
CA ARG A 530 -12.62 -1.79 -33.44
C ARG A 530 -11.34 -2.49 -33.91
N GLU A 531 -10.50 -2.87 -32.97
CA GLU A 531 -9.46 -3.88 -33.20
C GLU A 531 -9.18 -4.61 -31.88
N LEU A 532 -10.21 -5.32 -31.37
CA LEU A 532 -10.06 -6.36 -30.36
C LEU A 532 -11.29 -7.28 -30.39
N ASP A 533 -11.60 -7.86 -31.54
CA ASP A 533 -12.59 -8.95 -31.67
C ASP A 533 -12.43 -9.65 -33.03
N ARG A 534 -11.23 -10.17 -33.33
CA ARG A 534 -11.08 -11.04 -34.52
C ARG A 534 -9.81 -11.90 -34.61
N GLU A 535 -9.50 -12.68 -33.58
CA GLU A 535 -8.53 -13.78 -33.70
C GLU A 535 -9.05 -15.02 -32.98
N LEU A 536 -10.13 -15.63 -33.49
CA LEU A 536 -10.51 -17.04 -33.28
C LEU A 536 -11.79 -17.37 -34.06
N SER A 537 -11.79 -17.24 -35.39
CA SER A 537 -12.69 -18.08 -36.21
C SER A 537 -12.21 -18.22 -37.66
N GLN A 538 -12.19 -19.49 -38.10
CA GLN A 538 -12.13 -20.02 -39.46
C GLN A 538 -10.72 -20.22 -40.06
N GLY A 539 -10.27 -21.45 -40.33
CA GLY A 539 -10.95 -22.73 -40.13
C GLY A 539 -10.22 -23.91 -40.76
N SER A 540 -10.85 -25.08 -40.71
CA SER A 540 -10.89 -25.99 -41.85
C SER A 540 -12.02 -27.01 -41.69
N LYS A 541 -12.73 -27.24 -42.79
CA LYS A 541 -13.85 -28.16 -42.96
C LYS A 541 -13.34 -29.58 -43.22
N GLY A 542 -14.06 -30.57 -42.70
CA GLY A 542 -14.04 -31.95 -43.18
C GLY A 542 -15.24 -32.70 -42.62
N GLY A 543 -16.25 -32.94 -43.45
CA GLY A 543 -17.54 -33.52 -43.04
C GLY A 543 -17.57 -35.05 -43.00
N GLY A 544 -18.61 -35.60 -42.36
CA GLY A 544 -18.92 -37.03 -42.43
C GLY A 544 -19.95 -37.52 -41.40
N HIS A 545 -21.23 -37.43 -41.78
CA HIS A 545 -22.34 -38.39 -41.57
C HIS A 545 -22.76 -38.95 -40.18
N MET A 546 -24.03 -38.64 -39.86
CA MET A 546 -25.11 -39.41 -39.19
C MET A 546 -24.82 -40.44 -38.07
N GLY A 547 -25.57 -40.26 -36.97
CA GLY A 547 -25.97 -41.33 -36.05
C GLY A 547 -26.66 -40.79 -34.80
N ASP A 548 -28.00 -40.77 -34.80
CA ASP A 548 -28.83 -40.68 -33.59
C ASP A 548 -28.48 -41.78 -32.59
N ILE A 549 -28.66 -41.51 -31.28
CA ILE A 549 -29.24 -42.38 -30.23
C ILE A 549 -29.09 -41.67 -28.87
N SER A 550 -30.20 -41.47 -28.16
CA SER A 550 -30.24 -41.07 -26.75
C SER A 550 -30.33 -42.32 -25.82
N PRO A 551 -30.28 -42.17 -24.47
CA PRO A 551 -29.33 -42.82 -23.56
C PRO A 551 -29.87 -44.11 -22.89
N PRO A 552 -29.08 -44.74 -21.99
CA PRO A 552 -29.65 -44.94 -20.64
C PRO A 552 -28.66 -45.01 -19.43
N THR A 553 -29.18 -44.51 -18.29
CA THR A 553 -29.20 -45.06 -16.90
C THR A 553 -27.96 -45.44 -16.08
N SER A 554 -28.00 -44.96 -14.82
CA SER A 554 -27.38 -45.43 -13.56
C SER A 554 -27.51 -46.95 -13.29
N PRO A 555 -26.71 -47.48 -12.33
CA PRO A 555 -27.33 -48.28 -11.28
C PRO A 555 -26.86 -48.00 -9.83
N ARG A 556 -27.83 -48.18 -8.92
CA ARG A 556 -27.71 -48.43 -7.47
C ARG A 556 -27.49 -49.92 -7.18
N GLY A 557 -26.85 -50.23 -6.05
CA GLY A 557 -26.98 -51.46 -5.24
C GLY A 557 -26.02 -51.35 -4.05
N ARG A 558 -26.39 -51.27 -2.76
CA ARG A 558 -27.25 -52.02 -1.81
C ARG A 558 -26.60 -53.31 -1.24
N GLY A 559 -26.43 -53.32 0.09
CA GLY A 559 -26.23 -54.47 0.99
C GLY A 559 -25.60 -53.99 2.31
N ILE A 560 -26.33 -53.60 3.36
CA ILE A 560 -26.95 -54.39 4.45
C ILE A 560 -26.01 -55.45 5.08
N GLY A 561 -25.62 -55.19 6.32
CA GLY A 561 -25.10 -56.16 7.29
C GLY A 561 -25.17 -55.55 8.69
N ALA A 562 -26.12 -56.02 9.51
CA ALA A 562 -26.33 -55.64 10.90
C ALA A 562 -25.34 -56.37 11.83
N GLY A 563 -25.03 -55.75 12.98
CA GLY A 563 -24.27 -56.39 14.06
C GLY A 563 -24.26 -55.51 15.31
N GLU A 564 -25.09 -55.88 16.28
CA GLU A 564 -25.19 -55.35 17.64
C GLU A 564 -23.87 -55.49 18.42
N GLY A 565 -23.64 -54.61 19.39
CA GLY A 565 -22.48 -54.71 20.29
C GLY A 565 -22.39 -53.58 21.30
N SER A 566 -23.25 -53.65 22.32
CA SER A 566 -23.19 -52.88 23.56
C SER A 566 -21.89 -53.06 24.35
N SER A 567 -21.34 -51.99 24.94
CA SER A 567 -20.92 -52.00 26.36
C SER A 567 -20.53 -50.61 26.86
N SER A 568 -21.31 -50.14 27.83
CA SER A 568 -21.00 -49.06 28.76
C SER A 568 -19.96 -49.49 29.80
N TRP A 569 -19.11 -48.57 30.26
CA TRP A 569 -18.67 -48.53 31.67
C TRP A 569 -18.60 -47.08 32.15
N ARG A 570 -19.19 -46.86 33.33
CA ARG A 570 -19.12 -45.62 34.12
C ARG A 570 -17.97 -45.69 35.13
N ASP A 571 -17.64 -44.50 35.63
CA ASP A 571 -17.51 -44.12 37.04
C ASP A 571 -16.12 -43.68 37.60
N VAL A 572 -16.11 -42.39 37.95
CA VAL A 572 -15.84 -41.78 39.28
C VAL A 572 -14.38 -41.53 39.76
N SER A 573 -14.16 -40.25 40.07
CA SER A 573 -13.04 -39.50 40.71
C SER A 573 -12.59 -40.03 42.09
N PRO A 574 -11.50 -39.55 42.77
CA PRO A 574 -11.27 -38.14 43.24
C PRO A 574 -9.77 -37.64 43.31
N PRO A 575 -9.49 -36.37 43.74
CA PRO A 575 -8.16 -35.69 43.82
C PRO A 575 -7.49 -35.91 45.22
N PRO A 576 -6.38 -35.29 45.74
CA PRO A 576 -5.76 -33.92 45.60
C PRO A 576 -4.18 -33.97 45.70
N PRO A 577 -3.34 -33.00 46.21
CA PRO A 577 -3.57 -31.66 46.80
C PRO A 577 -2.61 -30.50 46.41
N ASP A 578 -3.11 -29.28 46.66
CA ASP A 578 -2.53 -28.04 47.21
C ASP A 578 -1.01 -27.79 47.18
N TYR A 579 -0.64 -26.59 46.69
CA TYR A 579 0.33 -25.74 47.38
C TYR A 579 -0.05 -24.25 47.28
N GLU A 580 0.04 -23.58 48.42
CA GLU A 580 -0.41 -22.22 48.72
C GLU A 580 0.46 -21.09 48.12
N ALA A 581 -0.26 -20.03 47.77
CA ALA A 581 -0.08 -18.59 47.91
C ALA A 581 1.24 -17.92 48.40
N ALA A 582 1.38 -16.68 47.87
CA ALA A 582 1.94 -15.44 48.45
C ALA A 582 3.46 -15.22 48.24
N THR A 583 3.99 -14.06 47.85
CA THR A 583 3.67 -12.64 48.17
C THR A 583 4.38 -11.66 47.22
N ASN A 584 3.76 -10.50 46.95
CA ASN A 584 4.26 -9.11 46.85
C ASN A 584 5.72 -8.86 46.36
N GLY A 585 5.99 -8.05 45.34
CA GLY A 585 5.73 -6.60 45.24
C GLY A 585 6.81 -5.92 44.36
N PRO A 586 6.74 -4.60 44.08
CA PRO A 586 7.15 -4.03 42.80
C PRO A 586 8.59 -3.47 42.77
N ARG A 587 9.20 -3.47 41.58
CA ARG A 587 10.14 -2.46 41.09
C ARG A 587 10.01 -2.32 39.58
#